data_AF-A0A1G7F1M9-F1
#
_entry.id   AF-A0A1G7F1M9-F1
#
_cell.length_a   1.000
_cell.length_b   1.000
_cell.length_c   1.000
_cell.angle_alpha   90.00
_cell.angle_beta   90.00
_cell.angle_gamma   90.00
#
_symmetry.space_group_name_H-M   'P 1'
#
loop_
_entity.id
_entity.type
_entity.pdbx_description
1 polymer ?
#
loop_
_entity_poly.entity_id
_entity_poly.type
_entity_poly.pdbx_seq_one_letter_code
_entity_poly.pdbx_strand_id
1 'polypeptide(L)' 'MTLRRSTVEHVFGTLKHWMGSTHFLTKTLTHVSTEMSLHVLAYNLKRVIAILGIARTMKAMRPTEA' A
#
# COMPACT_ATOMS: atom_id res chain seq x y z
N MET A 1 1.53 20.01 12.40
CA MET A 1 2.04 19.68 11.06
C MET A 1 3.10 18.57 11.05
N THR A 2 3.96 18.45 12.07
CA THR A 2 5.09 17.51 12.12
C THR A 2 4.70 16.03 12.04
N LEU A 3 3.64 15.62 12.76
CA LEU A 3 3.14 14.23 12.76
C LEU A 3 2.69 13.74 11.36
N ARG A 4 1.94 14.56 10.61
CA ARG A 4 1.50 14.17 9.25
C ARG A 4 2.68 14.00 8.31
N ARG A 5 3.71 14.86 8.42
CA ARG A 5 4.94 14.70 7.64
C ARG A 5 5.62 13.37 7.93
N SER A 6 5.84 13.06 9.20
CA SER A 6 6.57 11.86 9.61
C SER A 6 5.83 10.56 9.27
N THR A 7 4.50 10.54 9.38
CA THR A 7 3.72 9.31 9.20
C THR A 7 3.24 9.11 7.77
N VAL A 8 2.89 10.19 7.05
CA VAL A 8 2.19 10.11 5.77
C VAL A 8 3.08 10.51 4.60
N GLU A 9 3.83 11.60 4.69
CA GLU A 9 4.63 12.09 3.54
C GLU A 9 5.68 11.06 3.11
N HIS A 10 6.33 10.37 4.05
CA HIS A 10 7.30 9.33 3.71
C HIS A 10 6.66 8.16 2.94
N VAL A 11 5.50 7.68 3.40
CA VAL A 11 4.75 6.59 2.74
C VAL A 11 4.35 6.99 1.32
N PHE A 12 3.82 8.21 1.16
CA PHE A 12 3.46 8.75 -0.15
C PHE A 12 4.67 8.95 -1.07
N GLY A 13 5.83 9.31 -0.50
CA GLY A 13 7.10 9.39 -1.23
C GLY A 13 7.53 8.03 -1.79
N THR A 14 7.48 6.98 -0.96
CA THR A 14 7.79 5.62 -1.38
C THR A 14 6.83 5.11 -2.45
N LEU A 15 5.52 5.31 -2.26
CA LEU A 15 4.50 4.93 -3.23
C LEU A 15 4.73 5.57 -4.59
N LYS A 16 4.91 6.90 -4.62
CA LYS A 16 5.20 7.63 -5.87
C LYS A 16 6.50 7.16 -6.52
N HIS A 17 7.54 6.89 -5.73
CA HIS A 17 8.79 6.36 -6.27
C HIS A 17 8.61 4.99 -6.91
N TRP A 18 7.83 4.08 -6.32
CA TRP A 18 7.55 2.76 -6.88
C TRP A 18 6.63 2.79 -8.10
N MET A 19 5.67 3.72 -8.13
CA MET A 19 4.83 3.96 -9.30
C MET A 19 5.63 4.54 -10.48
N GLY A 20 6.79 5.15 -10.21
CA GLY A 20 7.61 5.81 -11.21
C GLY A 20 7.06 7.17 -11.63
N SER A 21 7.62 7.72 -12.71
CA SER A 21 7.17 8.97 -13.34
C SER A 21 6.09 8.77 -14.40
N THR A 22 5.60 7.53 -14.56
CA THR A 22 4.60 7.18 -15.56
C THR A 22 3.20 7.60 -15.12
N HIS A 23 2.35 7.90 -16.10
CA HIS A 23 0.94 8.20 -15.85
C HIS A 23 0.20 6.93 -15.40
N PHE A 24 -0.93 7.11 -14.71
CA PHE A 24 -1.86 6.01 -14.45
C PHE A 24 -2.24 5.33 -15.77
N LEU A 25 -2.33 4.00 -15.73
CA LEU A 25 -2.67 3.20 -16.90
C LEU A 25 -4.15 3.35 -17.26
N THR A 26 -4.97 3.64 -16.26
CA THR A 26 -6.42 3.77 -16.40
C THR A 26 -6.86 5.23 -16.59
N LYS A 27 -8.04 5.40 -17.23
CA LYS A 27 -8.72 6.69 -17.39
C LYS A 27 -9.98 6.71 -16.53
N THR A 28 -10.45 7.91 -16.19
CA THR A 28 -11.59 8.20 -15.27
C THR A 28 -11.26 8.00 -13.79
N LEU A 29 -11.89 8.81 -12.92
CA LEU A 29 -11.57 8.84 -11.49
C LEU A 29 -11.83 7.49 -10.79
N THR A 30 -12.88 6.77 -11.17
CA THR A 30 -13.22 5.47 -10.56
C THR A 30 -12.15 4.41 -10.82
N HIS A 31 -11.59 4.37 -12.02
CA HIS A 31 -10.55 3.38 -12.35
C HIS A 31 -9.20 3.80 -11.77
N VAL A 32 -8.86 5.09 -11.82
CA VAL A 32 -7.64 5.63 -11.22
C VAL A 32 -7.63 5.44 -9.70
N SER A 33 -8.77 5.62 -9.03
CA SER A 33 -8.86 5.36 -7.58
C SER A 33 -8.64 3.89 -7.25
N THR A 34 -9.09 2.98 -8.12
CA THR A 34 -8.86 1.54 -7.99
C THR A 34 -7.38 1.21 -8.16
N GLU A 35 -6.73 1.76 -9.19
CA GLU A 35 -5.28 1.61 -9.43
C GLU A 35 -4.45 2.12 -8.25
N MET A 36 -4.78 3.31 -7.74
CA MET A 36 -4.15 3.88 -6.55
C MET A 36 -4.38 3.00 -5.30
N SER A 37 -5.58 2.43 -5.15
CA SER A 37 -5.90 1.53 -4.04
C SER A 37 -5.08 0.24 -4.08
N LEU A 38 -4.82 -0.31 -5.28
CA LEU A 38 -3.96 -1.48 -5.45
C LEU A 38 -2.50 -1.18 -5.06
N HIS A 39 -1.97 -0.01 -5.44
CA HIS A 39 -0.64 0.40 -5.02
C HIS A 39 -0.52 0.53 -3.49
N VAL A 40 -1.50 1.17 -2.85
CA VAL A 40 -1.57 1.30 -1.39
C VAL A 40 -1.67 -0.07 -0.72
N LEU A 41 -2.50 -0.97 -1.24
CA LEU A 41 -2.63 -2.34 -0.73
C LEU A 41 -1.30 -3.10 -0.81
N ALA A 42 -0.63 -3.05 -1.96
CA ALA A 42 0.68 -3.71 -2.14
C ALA A 42 1.73 -3.15 -1.17
N TYR A 43 1.78 -1.83 -0.98
CA TYR A 43 2.67 -1.21 0.01
C TYR A 43 2.35 -1.68 1.44
N ASN A 44 1.06 -1.70 1.82
CA ASN A 44 0.64 -2.13 3.14
C ASN A 44 1.01 -3.59 3.40
N LEU A 45 0.79 -4.49 2.44
CA LEU A 45 1.18 -5.89 2.55
C LEU A 45 2.69 -6.04 2.73
N LYS A 46 3.49 -5.32 1.94
CA LYS A 46 4.95 -5.33 2.07
C LYS A 46 5.40 -4.79 3.43
N ARG A 47 4.74 -3.76 3.96
CA ARG A 47 5.02 -3.21 5.29
C ARG A 47 4.67 -4.18 6.41
N VAL A 48 3.51 -4.84 6.33
CA VAL A 48 3.09 -5.85 7.32
C VAL A 48 4.04 -7.05 7.30
N ILE A 49 4.44 -7.53 6.12
CA ILE A 49 5.43 -8.60 5.99
C ILE A 49 6.78 -8.18 6.60
N ALA A 50 7.22 -6.94 6.39
CA ALA A 50 8.46 -6.45 7.00
C ALA A 50 8.41 -6.36 8.54
N ILE A 51 7.24 -6.03 9.11
CA ILE A 51 7.06 -5.89 10.57
C ILE A 51 6.86 -7.26 11.25
N LEU A 52 6.01 -8.12 10.68
CA LEU A 52 5.57 -9.38 11.30
C LEU A 52 6.30 -10.62 10.78
N GLY A 53 6.91 -10.53 9.60
CA GLY A 53 7.42 -11.69 8.86
C GLY A 53 6.32 -12.46 8.13
N ILE A 54 6.69 -13.17 7.06
CA ILE A 54 5.75 -13.86 6.17
C ILE A 54 4.88 -14.91 6.88
N ALA A 55 5.44 -15.67 7.82
CA ALA A 55 4.73 -16.75 8.51
C ALA A 55 3.55 -16.24 9.36
N ARG A 56 3.77 -15.15 10.11
CA ARG A 56 2.72 -14.54 10.95
C ARG A 56 1.66 -13.86 10.10
N THR A 57 2.07 -13.16 9.04
CA THR A 57 1.14 -12.53 8.09
C THR A 57 0.24 -13.58 7.44
N MET A 58 0.80 -14.69 6.94
CA MET A 58 0.01 -15.77 6.35
C MET A 58 -0.92 -16.45 7.35
N LYS A 59 -0.53 -16.58 8.63
CA LYS A 59 -1.42 -17.09 9.67
C LYS A 59 -2.60 -16.14 9.91
N ALA A 60 -2.36 -14.83 9.93
CA ALA A 60 -3.41 -13.83 10.15
C ALA A 60 -4.37 -13.64 8.97
N MET A 61 -3.93 -13.94 7.74
CA MET A 61 -4.77 -13.85 6.53
C MET A 61 -5.66 -15.08 6.30
N ARG A 62 -5.44 -16.18 7.03
CA ARG A 62 -6.33 -17.34 6.94
C ARG A 62 -7.68 -16.97 7.57
N PRO A 63 -8.80 -17.33 6.93
CA PRO A 63 -10.10 -17.18 7.58
C PRO A 63 -10.07 -17.98 8.89
N THR A 64 -10.54 -17.38 9.98
CA THR A 64 -10.87 -18.13 11.19
C THR A 64 -11.95 -19.12 10.80
N GLU A 65 -11.68 -20.42 10.97
CA GLU A 65 -12.72 -21.44 10.91
C GLU A 65 -13.84 -21.02 11.87
N ALA A 66 -15.04 -20.85 11.32
CA ALA A 66 -16.24 -20.53 12.07
C ALA A 66 -16.87 -21.81 12.63
#